data_AF-S5ZJ79-F1
#
_entry.id   AF-S5ZJ79-F1
#
_cell.length_a   1.000
_cell.length_b   1.000
_cell.length_c   1.000
_cell.angle_alpha   90.00
_cell.angle_beta   90.00
_cell.angle_gamma   90.00
#
_symmetry.space_group_name_H-M   'P 1'
#
loop_
_entity.id
_entity.type
_entity.pdbx_description
1 polymer ?
#
loop_
_entity_poly.entity_id
_entity_poly.type
_entity_poly.pdbx_seq_one_letter_code
_entity_poly.pdbx_strand_id
1 'polypeptide(L)'
;VHSNPVIRSISASSGASQISANFAVKTFHTAASRFRSELSWFILSSPKRTSRVLTLSSMASGSEEAVFNLSDSSLLKILKGDITKWSVDASSDAIVNPANERMLGGGGADGAIHRAAGPQLREACYELPEVRPGVRCPTGEARITPGFNLPASRVIHTVGPIYDSDVNPKESLTNSYRNSLRVAKENNINYIAFPAISCGIYGYPFDEAALIGISTIKEFANDFKEV
;
A
#
# COMPACT_ATOMS: atom_id res chain seq x y z
N VAL A 1 -34.91 25.77 -25.56
CA VAL A 1 -33.83 25.43 -26.52
C VAL A 1 -32.55 25.99 -25.96
N HIS A 2 -31.66 25.14 -25.44
CA HIS A 2 -30.20 25.20 -25.56
C HIS A 2 -29.63 24.06 -24.70
N SER A 3 -28.89 23.19 -25.38
CA SER A 3 -28.71 21.79 -25.08
C SER A 3 -27.47 21.54 -24.23
N ASN A 4 -27.58 20.61 -23.30
CA ASN A 4 -26.51 20.09 -22.44
C ASN A 4 -25.61 19.13 -23.24
N PRO A 5 -24.27 19.26 -23.26
CA PRO A 5 -23.43 18.23 -23.83
C PRO A 5 -23.05 17.21 -22.75
N VAL A 6 -23.68 16.04 -22.85
CA VAL A 6 -23.26 14.79 -22.23
C VAL A 6 -21.86 14.44 -22.72
N ILE A 7 -20.85 14.52 -21.85
CA ILE A 7 -19.56 13.88 -22.10
C ILE A 7 -19.61 12.48 -21.50
N ARG A 8 -19.61 11.52 -22.44
CA ARG A 8 -19.66 10.08 -22.25
C ARG A 8 -18.49 9.60 -21.37
N SER A 9 -18.82 8.73 -20.44
CA SER A 9 -17.87 7.86 -19.75
C SER A 9 -17.06 7.07 -20.78
N ILE A 10 -15.75 7.32 -20.84
CA ILE A 10 -14.82 6.43 -21.53
C ILE A 10 -14.66 5.21 -20.60
N SER A 11 -15.29 4.10 -20.96
CA SER A 11 -14.94 2.79 -20.42
C SER A 11 -13.50 2.49 -20.85
N ALA A 12 -12.56 2.70 -19.93
CA ALA A 12 -11.19 2.24 -20.12
C ALA A 12 -11.22 0.73 -20.37
N SER A 13 -10.63 0.34 -21.50
CA SER A 13 -10.47 -1.06 -21.89
C SER A 13 -9.69 -1.82 -20.82
N SER A 14 -10.17 -3.02 -20.48
CA SER A 14 -9.59 -3.92 -19.47
C SER A 14 -8.13 -4.34 -19.74
N GLY A 15 -7.59 -4.05 -20.92
CA GLY A 15 -6.20 -4.37 -21.28
C GLY A 15 -5.15 -3.41 -20.72
N ALA A 16 -5.45 -2.11 -20.64
CA ALA A 16 -4.48 -1.11 -20.18
C ALA A 16 -4.23 -1.20 -18.65
N SER A 17 -5.28 -1.48 -17.88
CA SER A 17 -5.18 -1.68 -16.43
C SER A 17 -4.40 -2.95 -16.08
N GLN A 18 -4.53 -4.02 -16.88
CA GLN A 18 -3.85 -5.29 -16.64
C GLN A 18 -2.34 -5.21 -16.93
N ILE A 19 -1.94 -4.51 -17.99
CA ILE A 19 -0.53 -4.25 -18.31
C ILE A 19 0.11 -3.39 -17.22
N SER A 20 -0.56 -2.33 -16.77
CA SER A 20 -0.09 -1.46 -15.69
C SER A 20 0.07 -2.22 -14.37
N ALA A 21 -0.86 -3.13 -14.04
CA ALA A 21 -0.75 -3.95 -12.83
C ALA A 21 0.42 -4.95 -12.89
N ASN A 22 0.64 -5.62 -14.03
CA ASN A 22 1.79 -6.52 -14.20
C ASN A 22 3.12 -5.76 -14.14
N PHE A 23 3.17 -4.57 -14.73
CA PHE A 23 4.33 -3.69 -14.67
C PHE A 23 4.64 -3.29 -13.22
N ALA A 24 3.63 -2.86 -12.47
CA ALA A 24 3.78 -2.52 -11.06
C ALA A 24 4.34 -3.68 -10.22
N VAL A 25 3.76 -4.88 -10.35
CA VAL A 25 4.22 -6.07 -9.63
C VAL A 25 5.66 -6.40 -9.98
N LYS A 26 6.01 -6.37 -11.27
CA LYS A 26 7.38 -6.63 -11.73
C LYS A 26 8.38 -5.58 -11.22
N THR A 27 7.99 -4.31 -11.17
CA THR A 27 8.79 -3.22 -10.62
C THR A 27 9.05 -3.43 -9.13
N PHE A 28 8.01 -3.68 -8.33
CA PHE A 28 8.16 -3.95 -6.89
C PHE A 28 9.00 -5.22 -6.65
N HIS A 29 8.78 -6.27 -7.44
CA HIS A 29 9.60 -7.49 -7.41
C HIS A 29 11.09 -7.19 -7.70
N THR A 30 11.36 -6.38 -8.73
CA THR A 30 12.72 -6.02 -9.13
C THR A 30 13.40 -5.18 -8.06
N ALA A 31 12.69 -4.20 -7.49
CA ALA A 31 13.18 -3.39 -6.37
C ALA A 31 13.55 -4.27 -5.18
N ALA A 32 12.65 -5.15 -4.74
CA ALA A 32 12.91 -6.09 -3.64
C ALA A 32 14.11 -7.01 -3.92
N SER A 33 14.22 -7.50 -5.15
CA SER A 33 15.33 -8.36 -5.58
C SER A 33 16.68 -7.62 -5.61
N ARG A 34 16.72 -6.37 -6.09
CA ARG A 34 17.93 -5.53 -6.09
C ARG A 34 18.40 -5.23 -4.67
N PHE A 35 17.49 -4.89 -3.77
CA PHE A 35 17.85 -4.64 -2.37
C PHE A 35 18.46 -5.85 -1.66
N ARG A 36 18.11 -7.08 -2.05
CA ARG A 36 18.78 -8.29 -1.57
C ARG A 36 20.27 -8.30 -1.92
N SER A 37 20.62 -7.86 -3.13
CA SER A 37 22.01 -7.84 -3.59
C SER A 37 22.85 -6.83 -2.82
N GLU A 38 22.28 -5.71 -2.38
CA GLU A 38 22.99 -4.71 -1.57
C GLU A 38 23.18 -5.16 -0.11
N LEU A 39 22.24 -5.93 0.44
CA LEU A 39 22.43 -6.63 1.73
C LEU A 39 23.55 -7.68 1.66
N SER A 40 23.76 -8.34 0.52
CA SER A 40 24.87 -9.28 0.36
C SER A 40 26.24 -8.61 0.46
N TRP A 41 26.36 -7.34 0.04
CA TRP A 41 27.59 -6.55 0.19
C TRP A 41 27.79 -6.02 1.61
N PHE A 42 26.73 -5.62 2.32
CA PHE A 42 26.82 -5.16 3.71
C PHE A 42 27.06 -6.31 4.72
N ILE A 43 26.65 -7.55 4.41
CA ILE A 43 26.78 -8.72 5.30
C ILE A 43 28.14 -9.44 5.13
N LEU A 44 28.92 -9.14 4.10
CA LEU A 44 30.26 -9.73 3.90
C LEU A 44 31.31 -9.35 4.97
N SER A 45 30.95 -8.53 5.97
CA SER A 45 31.77 -8.20 7.14
C SER A 45 31.39 -8.94 8.44
N SER A 46 30.45 -9.90 8.42
CA SER A 46 30.13 -10.73 9.58
C SER A 46 29.87 -12.19 9.22
N PRO A 47 30.71 -13.15 9.70
CA PRO A 47 30.56 -14.55 9.38
C PRO A 47 29.50 -15.16 10.29
N LYS A 48 28.27 -15.33 9.78
CA LYS A 48 27.27 -16.39 10.05
C LYS A 48 25.85 -15.86 9.84
N ARG A 49 25.29 -16.07 8.64
CA ARG A 49 23.91 -16.55 8.40
C ARG A 49 23.55 -16.39 6.94
N THR A 50 23.47 -17.50 6.24
CA THR A 50 22.92 -17.59 4.89
C THR A 50 21.40 -17.53 4.98
N SER A 51 20.81 -16.39 4.62
CA SER A 51 19.35 -16.27 4.43
C SER A 51 18.95 -17.14 3.23
N ARG A 52 18.35 -18.30 3.51
CA ARG A 52 17.79 -19.20 2.49
C ARG A 52 16.72 -18.44 1.69
N VAL A 53 16.81 -18.53 0.37
CA VAL A 53 15.71 -18.24 -0.56
C VAL A 53 14.60 -19.23 -0.27
N LEU A 54 13.43 -18.76 0.19
CA LEU A 54 12.22 -19.53 0.03
C LEU A 54 11.79 -19.40 -1.42
N THR A 55 11.62 -20.57 -2.03
CA THR A 55 11.23 -20.91 -3.39
C THR A 55 10.60 -19.76 -4.19
N LEU A 56 11.18 -19.43 -5.35
CA LEU A 56 10.39 -18.87 -6.44
C LEU A 56 9.49 -20.02 -6.92
N SER A 57 8.38 -20.26 -6.22
CA SER A 57 7.38 -21.22 -6.67
C SER A 57 6.67 -20.64 -7.88
N SER A 58 7.34 -20.73 -9.03
CA SER A 58 6.63 -20.96 -10.27
C SER A 58 5.87 -22.29 -10.11
N MET A 59 4.63 -22.29 -10.58
CA MET A 59 3.77 -23.45 -10.89
C MET A 59 2.66 -23.78 -9.88
N ALA A 60 1.45 -23.26 -10.15
CA ALA A 60 0.21 -24.02 -10.31
C ALA A 60 -1.05 -23.12 -10.47
N SER A 61 -1.00 -21.83 -10.06
CA SER A 61 -2.21 -20.99 -9.92
C SER A 61 -2.25 -19.70 -10.75
N GLY A 62 -1.22 -19.36 -11.51
CA GLY A 62 -1.22 -18.12 -12.33
C GLY A 62 -1.16 -16.81 -11.53
N SER A 63 -0.87 -16.85 -10.23
CA SER A 63 -0.62 -15.66 -9.41
C SER A 63 0.86 -15.32 -9.36
N GLU A 64 1.24 -14.14 -9.85
CA GLU A 64 2.57 -13.55 -9.70
C GLU A 64 2.77 -13.11 -8.24
N GLU A 65 3.35 -14.01 -7.44
CA GLU A 65 3.68 -13.76 -6.03
C GLU A 65 5.19 -13.92 -5.82
N ALA A 66 5.78 -13.01 -5.05
CA ALA A 66 7.14 -13.16 -4.54
C ALA A 66 7.21 -12.89 -3.05
N VAL A 67 7.99 -13.70 -2.37
CA VAL A 67 8.12 -13.69 -0.91
C VAL A 67 9.58 -13.47 -0.54
N PHE A 68 9.83 -12.53 0.37
CA PHE A 68 11.15 -12.17 0.86
C PHE A 68 11.13 -12.21 2.38
N ASN A 69 12.19 -12.73 3.01
CA ASN A 69 12.34 -12.64 4.47
C ASN A 69 12.84 -11.23 4.83
N LEU A 70 12.08 -10.49 5.64
CA LEU A 70 12.54 -9.24 6.27
C LEU A 70 13.41 -9.56 7.50
N SER A 71 13.03 -10.59 8.26
CA SER A 71 13.77 -11.15 9.41
C SER A 71 13.48 -12.64 9.57
N ASP A 72 13.92 -13.26 10.68
CA ASP A 72 13.62 -14.67 10.99
C ASP A 72 12.11 -14.92 11.21
N SER A 73 11.33 -13.88 11.54
CA SER A 73 9.91 -13.99 11.89
C SER A 73 8.98 -13.05 11.10
N SER A 74 9.49 -12.43 10.04
CA SER A 74 8.77 -11.43 9.24
C SER A 74 8.98 -11.63 7.75
N LEU A 75 7.89 -11.57 6.99
CA LEU A 75 7.87 -11.71 5.55
C LEU A 75 7.45 -10.39 4.88
N LEU A 76 8.05 -10.11 3.72
CA LEU A 76 7.55 -9.17 2.73
C LEU A 76 7.00 -9.97 1.56
N LYS A 77 5.74 -9.79 1.21
CA LYS A 77 5.10 -10.39 0.04
C LYS A 77 4.74 -9.34 -0.99
N ILE A 78 5.02 -9.64 -2.24
CA ILE A 78 4.66 -8.82 -3.39
C ILE A 78 3.73 -9.65 -4.23
N LEU A 79 2.47 -9.23 -4.28
CA LEU A 79 1.39 -9.98 -4.90
C LEU A 79 0.55 -9.08 -5.81
N LYS A 80 0.09 -9.66 -6.91
CA LYS A 80 -0.97 -9.07 -7.72
C LYS A 80 -2.33 -9.46 -7.15
N GLY A 81 -3.18 -8.49 -6.80
CA GLY A 81 -4.51 -8.80 -6.27
C GLY A 81 -5.42 -7.60 -6.08
N ASP A 82 -6.59 -7.87 -5.49
CA ASP A 82 -7.56 -6.88 -5.02
C ASP A 82 -7.39 -6.73 -3.50
N ILE A 83 -6.91 -5.56 -3.07
CA ILE A 83 -6.67 -5.28 -1.65
C ILE A 83 -7.93 -5.38 -0.79
N THR A 84 -9.12 -5.20 -1.38
CA THR A 84 -10.41 -5.32 -0.64
C THR A 84 -10.75 -6.76 -0.26
N LYS A 85 -10.01 -7.74 -0.80
CA LYS A 85 -10.15 -9.17 -0.51
C LYS A 85 -9.03 -9.72 0.35
N TRP A 86 -8.03 -8.90 0.66
CA TRP A 86 -6.85 -9.35 1.39
C TRP A 86 -7.17 -9.56 2.88
N SER A 87 -6.70 -10.69 3.41
CA SER A 87 -6.72 -11.05 4.82
C SER A 87 -5.77 -12.23 5.04
N VAL A 88 -5.17 -12.31 6.22
CA VAL A 88 -4.34 -13.44 6.68
C VAL A 88 -4.97 -14.12 7.88
N ASP A 89 -5.27 -13.38 8.95
CA ASP A 89 -5.87 -13.94 10.18
C ASP A 89 -7.21 -13.28 10.58
N ALA A 90 -7.68 -12.31 9.80
CA ALA A 90 -8.90 -11.52 9.95
C ALA A 90 -9.01 -10.67 11.23
N SER A 91 -8.13 -10.84 12.22
CA SER A 91 -8.23 -10.20 13.54
C SER A 91 -7.16 -9.15 13.78
N SER A 92 -5.96 -9.37 13.27
CA SER A 92 -4.79 -8.49 13.36
C SER A 92 -4.29 -8.05 11.98
N ASP A 93 -5.22 -8.01 11.03
CA ASP A 93 -5.03 -7.57 9.65
C ASP A 93 -5.37 -6.08 9.48
N ALA A 94 -4.49 -5.34 8.80
CA ALA A 94 -4.82 -4.01 8.29
C ALA A 94 -4.55 -3.91 6.78
N ILE A 95 -5.47 -3.29 6.05
CA ILE A 95 -5.16 -2.80 4.69
C ILE A 95 -4.92 -1.30 4.72
N VAL A 96 -4.01 -0.83 3.88
CA VAL A 96 -3.74 0.60 3.73
C VAL A 96 -4.58 1.18 2.61
N ASN A 97 -5.35 2.23 2.94
CA ASN A 97 -6.12 3.01 2.00
C ASN A 97 -5.31 4.26 1.55
N PRO A 98 -4.97 4.40 0.25
CA PRO A 98 -4.36 5.61 -0.29
C PRO A 98 -5.43 6.70 -0.46
N ALA A 99 -5.69 7.43 0.62
CA ALA A 99 -6.75 8.42 0.74
C ALA A 99 -6.32 9.81 0.22
N ASN A 100 -7.29 10.73 0.13
CA ASN A 100 -7.05 12.16 0.03
C ASN A 100 -7.20 12.83 1.42
N GLU A 101 -6.80 14.10 1.54
CA GLU A 101 -6.78 14.84 2.81
C GLU A 101 -8.12 14.88 3.55
N ARG A 102 -9.24 14.78 2.83
CA ARG A 102 -10.59 14.80 3.41
C ARG A 102 -10.96 13.46 4.04
N MET A 103 -10.38 12.35 3.57
CA MET A 103 -10.70 10.97 3.98
C MET A 103 -12.16 10.51 3.75
N LEU A 104 -12.95 11.23 2.94
CA LEU A 104 -14.37 10.93 2.73
C LEU A 104 -14.64 10.11 1.45
N GLY A 105 -13.68 9.27 1.06
CA GLY A 105 -13.68 8.50 -0.18
C GLY A 105 -13.24 9.29 -1.41
N GLY A 106 -13.27 8.60 -2.56
CA GLY A 106 -12.65 9.04 -3.80
C GLY A 106 -12.73 8.01 -4.91
N GLY A 107 -11.76 8.04 -5.84
CA GLY A 107 -11.62 7.10 -6.95
C GLY A 107 -10.61 5.99 -6.69
N GLY A 108 -10.29 5.19 -7.71
CA GLY A 108 -9.24 4.17 -7.63
C GLY A 108 -9.39 3.17 -6.48
N ALA A 109 -8.29 2.86 -5.80
CA ALA A 109 -8.27 1.95 -4.66
C ALA A 109 -9.09 2.48 -3.47
N ASP A 110 -9.05 3.78 -3.18
CA ASP A 110 -9.85 4.41 -2.12
C ASP A 110 -11.35 4.21 -2.34
N GLY A 111 -11.83 4.48 -3.55
CA GLY A 111 -13.21 4.22 -3.91
C GLY A 111 -13.58 2.72 -3.83
N ALA A 112 -12.67 1.82 -4.18
CA ALA A 112 -12.91 0.38 -4.08
C ALA A 112 -13.01 -0.07 -2.61
N ILE A 113 -12.12 0.40 -1.75
CA ILE A 113 -12.11 0.12 -0.31
C ILE A 113 -13.39 0.65 0.34
N HIS A 114 -13.80 1.89 0.07
CA HIS A 114 -15.06 2.43 0.59
C HIS A 114 -16.29 1.65 0.14
N ARG A 115 -16.35 1.23 -1.13
CA ARG A 115 -17.48 0.39 -1.62
C ARG A 115 -17.50 -0.98 -0.94
N ALA A 116 -16.35 -1.60 -0.74
CA ALA A 116 -16.26 -2.93 -0.12
C ALA A 116 -16.53 -2.90 1.38
N ALA A 117 -16.04 -1.88 2.11
CA ALA A 117 -16.25 -1.73 3.54
C ALA A 117 -17.69 -1.36 3.93
N GLY A 118 -18.43 -0.71 3.02
CA GLY A 118 -19.78 -0.21 3.27
C GLY A 118 -19.81 1.26 3.77
N PRO A 119 -21.01 1.85 3.90
CA PRO A 119 -21.18 3.26 4.25
C PRO A 119 -20.55 3.62 5.61
N GLN A 120 -20.48 2.66 6.54
CA GLN A 120 -19.93 2.88 7.88
C GLN A 120 -18.47 3.33 7.87
N LEU A 121 -17.69 2.97 6.84
CA LEU A 121 -16.31 3.45 6.73
C LEU A 121 -16.26 4.97 6.53
N ARG A 122 -17.16 5.51 5.71
CA ARG A 122 -17.22 6.96 5.48
C ARG A 122 -17.69 7.70 6.73
N GLU A 123 -18.64 7.13 7.45
CA GLU A 123 -19.12 7.67 8.74
C GLU A 123 -17.98 7.71 9.75
N ALA A 124 -17.24 6.61 9.93
CA ALA A 124 -16.09 6.57 10.83
C ALA A 124 -14.97 7.55 10.42
N CYS A 125 -14.69 7.71 9.12
CA CYS A 125 -13.78 8.75 8.65
C CYS A 125 -14.32 10.15 9.00
N TYR A 126 -15.62 10.39 8.89
CA TYR A 126 -16.22 11.70 9.15
C TYR A 126 -16.08 12.12 10.62
N GLU A 127 -16.20 11.16 11.55
CA GLU A 127 -16.03 11.36 13.00
C GLU A 127 -14.59 11.65 13.44
N LEU A 128 -13.59 11.39 12.59
CA LEU A 128 -12.21 11.79 12.89
C LEU A 128 -12.10 13.32 12.91
N PRO A 129 -11.35 13.89 13.87
CA PRO A 129 -11.20 15.33 13.98
C PRO A 129 -10.47 15.90 12.78
N GLU A 130 -10.93 17.07 12.32
CA GLU A 130 -10.19 17.86 11.36
C GLU A 130 -8.99 18.51 12.06
N VAL A 131 -7.81 18.41 11.46
CA VAL A 131 -6.59 19.09 11.95
C VAL A 131 -6.50 20.53 11.45
N ARG A 132 -7.19 20.82 10.35
CA ARG A 132 -7.47 22.15 9.79
C ARG A 132 -8.72 22.04 8.91
N PRO A 133 -9.42 23.15 8.60
CA PRO A 133 -10.70 23.09 7.88
C PRO A 133 -10.66 22.21 6.63
N GLY A 134 -11.50 21.18 6.60
CA GLY A 134 -11.62 20.23 5.50
C GLY A 134 -10.54 19.15 5.42
N VAL A 135 -9.58 19.09 6.35
CA VAL A 135 -8.46 18.13 6.34
C VAL A 135 -8.47 17.30 7.62
N ARG A 136 -8.58 15.98 7.47
CA ARG A 136 -8.52 14.99 8.56
C ARG A 136 -7.17 14.30 8.64
N CYS A 137 -6.53 14.09 7.49
CA CYS A 137 -5.22 13.49 7.38
C CYS A 137 -4.37 14.29 6.38
N PRO A 138 -3.39 15.09 6.86
CA PRO A 138 -2.42 15.75 5.98
C PRO A 138 -1.62 14.75 5.14
N THR A 139 -1.07 15.20 4.02
CA THR A 139 -0.09 14.43 3.24
C THR A 139 1.05 13.93 4.11
N GLY A 140 1.40 12.66 3.96
CA GLY A 140 2.43 11.97 4.74
C GLY A 140 1.96 11.44 6.10
N GLU A 141 0.74 11.74 6.55
CA GLU A 141 0.20 11.19 7.80
C GLU A 141 -0.66 9.93 7.59
N ALA A 142 -1.08 9.32 8.70
CA ALA A 142 -2.00 8.19 8.70
C ALA A 142 -3.05 8.27 9.83
N ARG A 143 -4.21 7.64 9.63
CA ARG A 143 -5.31 7.46 10.58
C ARG A 143 -5.84 6.03 10.48
N ILE A 144 -6.47 5.51 11.54
CA ILE A 144 -7.00 4.13 11.56
C ILE A 144 -8.50 4.11 11.85
N THR A 145 -9.21 3.20 11.19
CA THR A 145 -10.64 2.92 11.41
C THR A 145 -10.88 1.40 11.42
N PRO A 146 -12.05 0.92 11.88
CA PRO A 146 -12.48 -0.46 11.67
C PRO A 146 -12.60 -0.83 10.18
N GLY A 147 -12.46 -2.12 9.84
CA GLY A 147 -12.60 -2.63 8.48
C GLY A 147 -14.04 -2.83 7.99
N PHE A 148 -15.01 -2.87 8.92
CA PHE A 148 -16.43 -3.09 8.62
C PHE A 148 -16.67 -4.37 7.82
N ASN A 149 -17.17 -4.27 6.58
CA ASN A 149 -17.45 -5.43 5.73
C ASN A 149 -16.19 -5.99 5.03
N LEU A 150 -15.02 -5.38 5.22
CA LEU A 150 -13.76 -5.91 4.70
C LEU A 150 -13.33 -7.16 5.47
N PRO A 151 -12.63 -8.11 4.82
CA PRO A 151 -11.99 -9.23 5.52
C PRO A 151 -10.94 -8.81 6.55
N ALA A 152 -10.18 -7.75 6.27
CA ALA A 152 -9.21 -7.18 7.21
C ALA A 152 -9.91 -6.43 8.35
N SER A 153 -9.41 -6.57 9.59
CA SER A 153 -10.06 -5.98 10.77
C SER A 153 -9.96 -4.46 10.83
N ARG A 154 -8.93 -3.87 10.20
CA ARG A 154 -8.67 -2.43 10.20
C ARG A 154 -8.39 -1.87 8.80
N VAL A 155 -8.68 -0.59 8.64
CA VAL A 155 -8.21 0.23 7.51
C VAL A 155 -7.32 1.34 8.05
N ILE A 156 -6.09 1.42 7.52
CA ILE A 156 -5.17 2.53 7.80
C ILE A 156 -5.22 3.47 6.60
N HIS A 157 -5.78 4.65 6.79
CA HIS A 157 -5.86 5.68 5.76
C HIS A 157 -4.61 6.53 5.79
N THR A 158 -3.93 6.65 4.66
CA THR A 158 -2.75 7.50 4.52
C THR A 158 -2.85 8.35 3.27
N VAL A 159 -2.32 9.56 3.31
CA VAL A 159 -2.36 10.49 2.17
C VAL A 159 -0.98 10.59 1.55
N GLY A 160 -0.81 9.95 0.40
CA GLY A 160 0.41 10.08 -0.40
C GLY A 160 0.50 11.44 -1.11
N PRO A 161 1.71 11.84 -1.56
CA PRO A 161 1.91 13.07 -2.32
C PRO A 161 1.34 12.96 -3.73
N ILE A 162 0.91 14.09 -4.29
CA ILE A 162 0.74 14.27 -5.73
C ILE A 162 2.13 14.56 -6.31
N TYR A 163 2.65 13.68 -7.17
CA TYR A 163 4.07 13.66 -7.54
C TYR A 163 4.60 15.00 -8.05
N ASP A 164 3.90 15.61 -9.01
CA ASP A 164 4.34 16.85 -9.66
C ASP A 164 4.03 18.13 -8.85
N SER A 165 3.27 18.03 -7.76
CA SER A 165 2.78 19.19 -7.00
C SER A 165 3.28 19.25 -5.56
N ASP A 166 3.80 18.14 -5.04
CA ASP A 166 4.40 18.11 -3.70
C ASP A 166 5.80 18.74 -3.73
N VAL A 167 6.15 19.47 -2.68
CA VAL A 167 7.46 20.15 -2.57
C VAL A 167 8.60 19.14 -2.39
N ASN A 168 8.33 18.01 -1.71
CA ASN A 168 9.28 16.94 -1.50
C ASN A 168 8.57 15.57 -1.56
N PRO A 169 8.16 15.13 -2.77
CA PRO A 169 7.33 13.93 -2.94
C PRO A 169 8.00 12.68 -2.36
N LYS A 170 9.34 12.59 -2.41
CA LYS A 170 10.08 11.48 -1.81
C LYS A 170 9.88 11.41 -0.30
N GLU A 171 10.02 12.52 0.40
CA GLU A 171 9.85 12.57 1.86
C GLU A 171 8.39 12.32 2.25
N SER A 172 7.44 12.95 1.55
CA SER A 172 6.01 12.77 1.78
C SER A 172 5.56 11.32 1.57
N LEU A 173 6.04 10.64 0.52
CA LEU A 173 5.74 9.22 0.29
C LEU A 173 6.40 8.33 1.36
N THR A 174 7.66 8.62 1.73
CA THR A 174 8.35 7.91 2.82
C THR A 174 7.55 8.02 4.13
N ASN A 175 7.06 9.21 4.45
CA ASN A 175 6.25 9.46 5.64
C ASN A 175 4.90 8.74 5.57
N SER A 176 4.27 8.63 4.39
CA SER A 176 3.03 7.88 4.21
C SER A 176 3.19 6.40 4.60
N TYR A 177 4.26 5.75 4.13
CA TYR A 177 4.59 4.38 4.54
C TYR A 177 4.94 4.30 6.03
N ARG A 178 5.87 5.15 6.50
CA ARG A 178 6.38 5.11 7.88
C ARG A 178 5.27 5.33 8.91
N ASN A 179 4.41 6.32 8.70
CA ASN A 179 3.32 6.61 9.62
C ASN A 179 2.22 5.55 9.57
N SER A 180 1.97 4.92 8.41
CA SER A 180 1.06 3.78 8.32
C SER A 180 1.57 2.59 9.14
N LEU A 181 2.86 2.25 9.00
CA LEU A 181 3.51 1.18 9.79
C LEU A 181 3.51 1.51 11.28
N ARG A 182 3.82 2.76 11.67
CA ARG A 182 3.77 3.19 13.07
C ARG A 182 2.36 3.03 13.67
N VAL A 183 1.33 3.50 12.96
CA VAL A 183 -0.07 3.35 13.39
C VAL A 183 -0.46 1.87 13.50
N ALA A 184 -0.03 1.03 12.57
CA ALA A 184 -0.30 -0.41 12.62
C ALA A 184 0.31 -1.06 13.87
N LYS A 185 1.58 -0.77 14.14
CA LYS A 185 2.30 -1.26 15.33
C LYS A 185 1.63 -0.82 16.63
N GLU A 186 1.28 0.46 16.73
CA GLU A 186 0.58 1.04 17.91
C GLU A 186 -0.79 0.40 18.16
N ASN A 187 -1.39 -0.23 17.14
CA ASN A 187 -2.70 -0.88 17.22
C ASN A 187 -2.62 -2.41 17.20
N ASN A 188 -1.44 -2.99 17.48
CA ASN A 188 -1.21 -4.45 17.55
C ASN A 188 -1.60 -5.20 16.26
N ILE A 189 -1.38 -4.58 15.10
CA ILE A 189 -1.52 -5.23 13.80
C ILE A 189 -0.30 -6.11 13.55
N ASN A 190 -0.51 -7.36 13.16
CA ASN A 190 0.57 -8.29 12.82
C ASN A 190 0.75 -8.46 11.31
N TYR A 191 -0.30 -8.20 10.53
CA TYR A 191 -0.31 -8.37 9.09
C TYR A 191 -0.81 -7.08 8.45
N ILE A 192 -0.05 -6.51 7.51
CA ILE A 192 -0.42 -5.24 6.87
C ILE A 192 -0.20 -5.27 5.36
N ALA A 193 -1.22 -4.92 4.57
CA ALA A 193 -1.09 -4.84 3.11
C ALA A 193 -1.14 -3.41 2.59
N PHE A 194 -0.23 -3.09 1.67
CA PHE A 194 -0.16 -1.80 0.98
C PHE A 194 -0.53 -1.94 -0.51
N PRO A 195 -1.32 -1.02 -1.07
CA PRO A 195 -1.30 -0.79 -2.52
C PRO A 195 -0.07 0.06 -2.88
N ALA A 196 0.21 0.22 -4.19
CA ALA A 196 1.22 1.17 -4.66
C ALA A 196 0.75 2.63 -4.44
N ILE A 197 1.02 3.17 -3.25
CA ILE A 197 0.61 4.52 -2.83
C ILE A 197 1.09 5.57 -3.87
N SER A 198 0.20 6.49 -4.22
CA SER A 198 0.41 7.58 -5.19
C SER A 198 0.70 7.19 -6.65
N CYS A 199 0.87 5.91 -6.99
CA CYS A 199 1.16 5.49 -8.37
C CYS A 199 -0.05 5.47 -9.33
N GLY A 200 -1.24 5.79 -8.82
CA GLY A 200 -2.45 5.95 -9.62
C GLY A 200 -2.61 7.39 -10.13
N ILE A 201 -3.74 8.01 -9.79
CA ILE A 201 -4.08 9.39 -10.21
C ILE A 201 -3.03 10.42 -9.75
N TYR A 202 -2.28 10.15 -8.68
CA TYR A 202 -1.24 11.04 -8.15
C TYR A 202 0.11 10.92 -8.88
N GLY A 203 0.22 10.01 -9.86
CA GLY A 203 1.30 10.01 -10.86
C GLY A 203 2.70 9.61 -10.39
N TYR A 204 2.86 9.11 -9.16
CA TYR A 204 4.18 8.74 -8.65
C TYR A 204 4.79 7.58 -9.47
N PRO A 205 6.01 7.72 -10.03
CA PRO A 205 6.64 6.65 -10.81
C PRO A 205 6.78 5.35 -10.00
N PHE A 206 6.34 4.23 -10.58
CA PHE A 206 6.35 2.92 -9.90
C PHE A 206 7.73 2.53 -9.39
N ASP A 207 8.79 2.74 -10.19
CA ASP A 207 10.15 2.33 -9.82
C ASP A 207 10.65 3.09 -8.58
N GLU A 208 10.41 4.40 -8.53
CA GLU A 208 10.78 5.23 -7.39
C GLU A 208 9.94 4.91 -6.15
N ALA A 209 8.63 4.77 -6.32
CA ALA A 209 7.71 4.45 -5.23
C ALA A 209 8.00 3.08 -4.62
N ALA A 210 8.34 2.08 -5.45
CA ALA A 210 8.73 0.76 -5.00
C ALA A 210 10.00 0.80 -4.14
N LEU A 211 11.02 1.56 -4.59
CA LEU A 211 12.25 1.73 -3.83
C LEU A 211 11.99 2.37 -2.46
N ILE A 212 11.18 3.42 -2.42
CA ILE A 212 10.79 4.11 -1.18
C ILE A 212 10.01 3.17 -0.25
N GLY A 213 8.94 2.56 -0.74
CA GLY A 213 8.07 1.70 0.06
C GLY A 213 8.82 0.52 0.68
N ILE A 214 9.59 -0.22 -0.13
CA ILE A 214 10.37 -1.37 0.35
C ILE A 214 11.46 -0.94 1.34
N SER A 215 12.13 0.19 1.09
CA SER A 215 13.15 0.71 2.02
C SER A 215 12.54 1.06 3.37
N THR A 216 11.39 1.73 3.38
CA THR A 216 10.69 2.10 4.62
C THR A 216 10.14 0.87 5.35
N ILE A 217 9.57 -0.11 4.65
CA ILE A 217 9.06 -1.36 5.27
C ILE A 217 10.19 -2.10 6.00
N LYS A 218 11.41 -2.11 5.45
CA LYS A 218 12.57 -2.74 6.09
C LYS A 218 12.95 -2.10 7.43
N GLU A 219 12.64 -0.81 7.65
CA GLU A 219 12.85 -0.16 8.96
C GLU A 219 12.02 -0.85 10.07
N PHE A 220 10.97 -1.60 9.70
CA PHE A 220 10.03 -2.29 10.58
C PHE A 220 10.13 -3.83 10.50
N ALA A 221 11.27 -4.38 10.07
CA ALA A 221 11.46 -5.80 9.75
C ALA A 221 11.17 -6.81 10.89
N ASN A 222 10.96 -6.37 12.12
CA ASN A 222 10.63 -7.24 13.26
C ASN A 222 9.27 -6.89 13.89
N ASP A 223 8.54 -5.93 13.35
CA ASP A 223 7.31 -5.42 13.96
C ASP A 223 6.05 -6.13 13.44
N PHE A 224 6.13 -6.75 12.26
CA PHE A 224 5.02 -7.44 11.60
C PHE A 224 5.41 -8.86 11.22
N LYS A 225 4.45 -9.79 11.22
CA LYS A 225 4.64 -11.14 10.69
C LYS A 225 4.64 -11.15 9.17
N GLU A 226 3.82 -10.29 8.56
CA GLU A 226 3.74 -10.13 7.11
C GLU A 226 3.44 -8.68 6.73
N VAL A 227 4.15 -8.20 5.70
CA VAL A 227 3.85 -6.98 4.96
C VAL A 227 3.61 -7.32 3.49
#